data_AF-A0A964V1U3-F1
#
_entry.id   AF-A0A964V1U3-F1
#
_cell.length_a   1.000
_cell.length_b   1.000
_cell.length_c   1.000
_cell.angle_alpha   90.00
_cell.angle_beta   90.00
_cell.angle_gamma   90.00
#
_symmetry.space_group_name_H-M   'P 1'
#
loop_
_entity.id
_entity.type
_entity.pdbx_description
1 polymer ?
#
loop_
_entity_poly.entity_id
_entity_poly.type
_entity_poly.pdbx_seq_one_letter_code
_entity_poly.pdbx_strand_id
1 'polypeptide(L)'
;DLGIIGDLSHYFANTNGRYKRFLTIVTRIRKEVRNDQIGGGMAGIYNPSITARLNNLVEKKEITNVEQPLFGDIEETNKNEDE
;
A
#
# COMPACT_ATOMS: atom_id res chain seq x y z
N ASP A 1 30.76 -18.52 20.41
CA ASP A 1 29.42 -18.20 19.93
C ASP A 1 28.46 -19.22 20.52
N LEU A 2 27.47 -18.81 21.33
CA LEU A 2 26.67 -19.72 22.16
C LEU A 2 25.56 -20.44 21.38
N GLY A 3 25.50 -20.28 20.05
CA GLY A 3 24.42 -20.82 19.21
C GLY A 3 23.05 -20.24 19.56
N ILE A 4 23.01 -19.17 20.35
CA ILE A 4 21.81 -18.42 20.67
C ILE A 4 21.54 -17.51 19.48
N ILE A 5 20.44 -17.78 18.79
CA ILE A 5 20.02 -17.02 17.64
C ILE A 5 19.74 -15.58 18.11
N GLY A 6 20.46 -14.60 17.54
CA GLY A 6 20.34 -13.18 17.90
C GLY A 6 19.06 -12.52 17.39
N ASP A 7 18.36 -13.18 16.47
CA ASP A 7 17.19 -12.67 15.76
C ASP A 7 16.01 -13.65 15.74
N LEU A 8 14.80 -13.13 15.62
CA LEU A 8 13.58 -13.95 15.70
C LEU A 8 13.29 -14.74 14.40
N SER A 9 14.20 -14.71 13.42
CA SER A 9 14.04 -15.28 12.07
C SER A 9 13.73 -16.77 12.07
N HIS A 10 14.36 -17.55 12.97
CA HIS A 10 14.10 -18.99 13.07
C HIS A 10 12.67 -19.32 13.55
N TYR A 11 12.09 -18.47 14.39
CA TYR A 11 10.70 -18.63 14.83
C TYR A 11 9.72 -18.30 13.71
N PHE A 12 10.02 -17.26 12.91
CA PHE A 12 9.21 -16.91 11.73
C PHE A 12 9.29 -17.98 10.64
N ALA A 13 10.49 -18.50 10.36
CA ALA A 13 10.71 -19.53 9.35
C ALA A 13 10.26 -20.93 9.81
N ASN A 14 9.95 -21.09 11.11
CA ASN A 14 9.66 -22.37 11.73
C ASN A 14 10.67 -23.46 11.30
N THR A 15 11.96 -23.12 11.38
CA THR A 15 13.03 -23.97 10.87
C THR A 15 12.92 -25.37 11.46
N ASN A 16 12.88 -26.38 10.59
CA ASN A 16 12.72 -27.80 10.95
C ASN A 16 11.43 -28.11 11.74
N GLY A 17 10.39 -27.29 11.64
CA GLY A 17 9.11 -27.51 12.31
C GLY A 17 9.12 -27.33 13.83
N ARG A 18 10.25 -26.93 14.42
CA ARG A 18 10.47 -26.92 15.88
C ARG A 18 9.69 -25.83 16.62
N TYR A 19 9.22 -24.81 15.90
CA TYR A 19 8.62 -23.61 16.48
C TYR A 19 7.12 -23.46 16.15
N LYS A 20 6.46 -24.56 15.73
CA LYS A 20 5.05 -24.57 15.32
C LYS A 20 4.09 -23.99 16.36
N ARG A 21 4.36 -24.21 17.65
CA ARG A 21 3.54 -23.64 18.74
C ARG A 21 3.73 -22.13 18.91
N PHE A 22 4.90 -21.61 18.57
CA PHE A 22 5.25 -20.20 18.73
C PHE A 22 4.82 -19.35 17.54
N LEU A 23 4.65 -19.95 16.36
CA LEU A 23 4.13 -19.28 15.16
C LEU A 23 2.85 -18.48 15.43
N THR A 24 1.91 -19.02 16.21
CA THR A 24 0.65 -18.33 16.57
C THR A 24 0.90 -17.04 17.37
N ILE A 25 1.83 -17.08 18.32
CA ILE A 25 2.18 -15.92 19.15
C ILE A 25 2.90 -14.88 18.28
N VAL A 26 3.87 -15.34 17.50
CA VAL A 26 4.75 -14.52 16.68
C VAL A 26 3.97 -13.78 15.57
N THR A 27 2.98 -14.43 14.96
CA THR A 27 2.06 -13.77 14.02
C THR A 27 1.19 -12.71 14.68
N ARG A 28 0.75 -12.94 15.94
CA ARG A 28 0.01 -11.95 16.72
C ARG A 28 0.86 -10.72 17.03
N ILE A 29 2.11 -10.92 17.45
CA ILE A 29 3.06 -9.83 17.70
C ILE A 29 3.27 -8.97 16.45
N ARG A 30 3.49 -9.57 15.27
CA ARG A 30 3.60 -8.81 14.01
C ARG A 30 2.33 -8.01 13.69
N LYS A 31 1.15 -8.55 14.02
CA LYS A 31 -0.12 -7.87 13.81
C LYS A 31 -0.27 -6.66 14.73
N GLU A 32 0.06 -6.81 16.02
CA GLU A 32 0.01 -5.69 16.97
C GLU A 32 1.02 -4.59 16.62
N VAL A 33 2.26 -4.94 16.24
CA VAL A 33 3.26 -3.96 15.79
C VAL A 33 2.76 -3.18 14.57
N ARG A 34 2.12 -3.85 13.60
CA ARG A 34 1.51 -3.16 12.45
C ARG A 34 0.40 -2.20 12.88
N ASN A 35 -0.48 -2.64 13.78
CA ASN A 35 -1.58 -1.81 14.28
C ASN A 35 -1.05 -0.57 15.01
N ASP A 36 -0.05 -0.73 15.87
CA ASP A 36 0.57 0.37 16.62
C ASP A 36 1.26 1.37 15.67
N GLN A 37 1.99 0.87 14.66
CA GLN A 37 2.62 1.74 13.68
C GLN A 37 1.59 2.58 12.91
N ILE A 38 0.50 1.96 12.43
CA ILE A 38 -0.56 2.65 11.69
C ILE A 38 -1.30 3.63 12.60
N GLY A 39 -1.74 3.18 13.78
CA GLY A 39 -2.45 4.00 14.75
C GLY A 39 -1.60 5.17 15.24
N GLY A 40 -0.34 4.92 15.59
CA GLY A 40 0.63 5.95 15.98
C GLY A 40 0.98 6.90 14.84
N GLY A 41 1.00 6.42 13.60
CA GLY A 41 1.12 7.28 12.42
C GLY A 41 -0.09 8.21 12.25
N MET A 42 -1.30 7.69 12.42
CA MET A 42 -2.54 8.49 12.34
C MET A 42 -2.71 9.45 13.52
N ALA A 43 -2.20 9.09 14.70
CA ALA A 43 -2.20 9.92 15.91
C ALA A 43 -1.06 10.97 15.94
N GLY A 44 -0.16 10.97 14.94
CA GLY A 44 0.97 11.89 14.85
C GLY A 44 2.16 11.57 15.76
N ILE A 45 2.18 10.39 16.39
CA ILE A 45 3.29 9.89 17.22
C ILE A 45 4.48 9.49 16.35
N TYR A 46 4.20 8.86 15.19
CA TYR A 46 5.18 8.51 14.19
C TYR A 46 4.92 9.28 12.90
N ASN A 47 5.95 9.44 12.06
CA ASN A 47 5.78 10.09 10.76
C ASN A 47 4.86 9.23 9.86
N PRO A 48 3.69 9.76 9.43
CA PRO A 48 2.72 9.00 8.64
C PRO A 48 3.29 8.45 7.32
N SER A 49 4.17 9.21 6.65
CA SER A 49 4.77 8.81 5.37
C SER A 49 5.72 7.60 5.51
N ILE A 50 6.46 7.56 6.62
CA ILE A 50 7.39 6.46 6.92
C ILE A 50 6.60 5.21 7.31
N THR A 51 5.59 5.36 8.17
CA THR A 51 4.66 4.29 8.54
C THR A 51 3.95 3.70 7.33
N ALA A 52 3.42 4.54 6.43
CA ALA A 52 2.73 4.10 5.22
C ALA A 52 3.65 3.29 4.32
N ARG A 53 4.86 3.79 4.07
CA ARG A 53 5.87 3.07 3.27
C ARG A 53 6.28 1.73 3.88
N LEU A 54 6.56 1.69 5.19
CA LEU A 54 6.94 0.46 5.90
C LEU A 54 5.82 -0.60 5.87
N ASN A 55 4.57 -0.16 5.88
CA ASN A 55 3.41 -1.02 5.84
C ASN A 55 2.88 -1.28 4.42
N ASN A 56 3.59 -0.82 3.38
CA ASN A 56 3.18 -0.89 1.98
C ASN A 56 1.77 -0.34 1.71
N LEU A 57 1.37 0.69 2.47
CA LEU A 57 0.12 1.40 2.27
C LEU A 57 0.32 2.38 1.11
N VAL A 58 -0.34 2.10 -0.01
CA VAL A 58 -0.35 2.97 -1.20
C VAL A 58 -1.77 3.44 -1.47
N GLU A 59 -1.92 4.73 -1.73
CA GLU A 59 -3.19 5.29 -2.18
C GLU A 59 -3.32 4.99 -3.69
N LYS A 60 -4.23 4.09 -4.05
CA LYS A 60 -4.53 3.79 -5.45
C LYS A 60 -5.53 4.83 -5.97
N LYS A 61 -5.04 5.87 -6.65
CA LYS A 61 -5.90 6.83 -7.35
C LYS A 61 -6.23 6.28 -8.74
N GLU A 62 -7.50 6.10 -9.04
CA GLU A 62 -7.97 5.89 -10.41
C GLU A 62 -7.97 7.25 -11.12
N ILE A 63 -7.00 7.45 -12.02
CA ILE A 63 -6.94 8.64 -12.87
C ILE A 63 -7.73 8.32 -14.13
N THR A 64 -8.99 8.73 -14.17
CA THR A 64 -9.77 8.70 -15.41
C THR A 64 -9.33 9.88 -16.27
N ASN A 65 -8.51 9.61 -17.28
CA ASN A 65 -8.16 10.62 -18.28
C ASN A 65 -9.39 10.88 -19.14
N VAL A 66 -10.13 11.95 -18.85
CA VAL A 66 -11.16 12.47 -19.75
C VAL A 66 -10.41 13.23 -20.86
N GLU A 67 -10.15 12.55 -21.96
CA GLU A 67 -9.56 13.16 -23.15
C GLU A 67 -10.54 14.20 -23.71
N GLN A 68 -10.09 15.44 -23.87
CA GLN A 68 -10.90 16.48 -24.52
C GLN A 68 -10.88 16.25 -26.04
N PRO A 69 -12.03 16.35 -26.73
CA PRO A 69 -12.06 16.28 -28.18
C PRO A 69 -11.27 17.46 -28.77
N LEU A 70 -10.35 17.16 -29.71
CA LEU A 70 -9.37 18.13 -30.23
C LEU A 70 -9.99 19.22 -31.13
N PHE A 71 -11.21 19.02 -31.62
CA PHE A 71 -11.98 20.03 -32.33
C PHE A 71 -13.47 19.83 -32.00
N GLY A 72 -14.18 20.91 -31.67
CA GLY A 72 -15.64 20.89 -31.53
C GLY A 72 -16.28 20.70 -32.90
N ASP A 73 -17.37 19.94 -32.97
CA ASP A 73 -18.10 19.65 -34.19
C ASP A 73 -18.41 20.96 -34.95
N ILE A 74 -17.77 21.15 -36.11
CA ILE A 74 -18.02 22.31 -36.96
C ILE A 74 -19.34 22.03 -37.66
N GLU A 75 -20.41 22.74 -37.29
CA GLU A 75 -21.65 22.73 -38.06
C GLU A 75 -21.40 23.43 -39.42
N GLU A 76 -21.27 22.64 -40.49
CA GLU A 76 -21.22 23.14 -41.87
C GLU A 76 -22.53 23.87 -42.20
N THR A 77 -22.51 25.20 -42.10
CA THR A 77 -23.60 26.03 -42.64
C THR A 77 -23.41 26.15 -44.16
N ASN A 78 -24.09 25.30 -44.93
CA ASN A 78 -24.14 25.42 -46.39
C ASN A 78 -24.92 26.69 -46.79
N LYS A 79 -24.22 27.80 -47.01
CA LYS A 79 -24.73 28.97 -47.74
C LYS A 79 -24.42 28.78 -49.24
N ASN A 80 -25.32 28.10 -49.94
CA ASN A 80 -25.46 28.27 -51.38
C ASN A 80 -26.62 29.25 -51.57
N GLU A 81 -26.29 30.54 -51.67
CA GLU A 81 -27.20 31.54 -52.24
C GLU A 81 -26.97 31.46 -53.76
N ASP A 82 -27.82 30.68 -54.43
CA ASP A 82 -27.86 30.59 -55.90
C ASP A 82 -28.31 31.94 -56.50
N GLU A 83 -27.59 32.38 -57.53
CA GLU A 83 -27.92 33.51 -58.42
C GLU A 83 -29.24 33.31 -59.19
#